data_AF-A0A8H3C8B1-F1
#
_entry.id   AF-A0A8H3C8B1-F1
#
_cell.length_a   1.000
_cell.length_b   1.000
_cell.length_c   1.000
_cell.angle_alpha   90.00
_cell.angle_beta   90.00
_cell.angle_gamma   90.00
#
_symmetry.space_group_name_H-M   'P 1'
#
loop_
_entity.id
_entity.type
_entity.pdbx_description
1 polymer ?
#
loop_
_entity_poly.entity_id
_entity_poly.type
_entity_poly.pdbx_seq_one_letter_code
_entity_poly.pdbx_strand_id
1 'polypeptide(L)'
;MIRDSLIARLMRSKRWIWALFLGAKLLQALGQDSYGTAQGYIGWIDQFEKKLNSAFSSNPPLEDTRDHLSAQLELMYLTFLTADIAPGYIRLQKAAPNFLHLVATDPTLYSEHPDGNLFVSLPRTLSVPRNELKRFLMYDTVTALVLGVPPLVEYGYDGECDLASHGLEWIHGTPLTLVQAVAQVNSWRAGSRVPLDDWETLEGRVLAWEPGPIVPDDEESGTGSVARLAVQESWRHAALIYIYMARNVWSFISGFACAVVSSTDSSARGNCSQPADWYTSVPPLCYCRCRSEV
;
A
#
# COMPACT_ATOMS: atom_id res chain seq x y z
N MET A 1 7.12 24.85 -2.08
CA MET A 1 6.36 24.19 -3.17
C MET A 1 5.30 23.20 -2.68
N ILE A 2 5.65 22.09 -2.01
CA ILE A 2 4.64 21.11 -1.52
C ILE A 2 3.73 21.72 -0.44
N ARG A 3 4.31 22.46 0.52
CA ARG A 3 3.56 23.19 1.55
C ARG A 3 2.55 24.16 0.92
N ASP A 4 2.96 24.92 -0.08
CA ASP A 4 2.11 25.93 -0.72
C ASP A 4 1.00 25.28 -1.57
N SER A 5 1.27 24.13 -2.19
CA SER A 5 0.26 23.30 -2.85
C SER A 5 -0.75 22.71 -1.87
N LEU A 6 -0.28 22.22 -0.72
CA LEU A 6 -1.15 21.72 0.36
C LEU A 6 -2.00 22.85 0.96
N ILE A 7 -1.44 24.04 1.17
CA ILE A 7 -2.16 25.23 1.66
C ILE A 7 -3.18 25.72 0.62
N ALA A 8 -2.80 25.81 -0.65
CA ALA A 8 -3.73 26.20 -1.72
C ALA A 8 -4.91 25.21 -1.83
N ARG A 9 -4.63 23.92 -1.63
CA ARG A 9 -5.67 22.88 -1.61
C ARG A 9 -6.52 22.92 -0.35
N LEU A 10 -5.90 23.16 0.82
CA LEU A 10 -6.60 23.37 2.09
C LEU A 10 -7.65 24.47 1.92
N MET A 11 -7.26 25.60 1.33
CA MET A 11 -8.16 26.73 1.12
C MET A 11 -9.32 26.45 0.15
N ARG A 12 -9.24 25.39 -0.67
CA ARG A 12 -10.23 25.07 -1.70
C ARG A 12 -11.26 24.04 -1.26
N SER A 13 -10.90 23.10 -0.38
CA SER A 13 -11.78 21.99 0.02
C SER A 13 -12.33 22.14 1.44
N LYS A 14 -13.62 22.48 1.55
CA LYS A 14 -14.32 22.51 2.85
C LYS A 14 -14.27 21.15 3.56
N ARG A 15 -14.36 20.04 2.82
CA ARG A 15 -14.38 18.69 3.39
C ARG A 15 -13.04 18.31 4.02
N TRP A 16 -11.94 18.62 3.35
CA TRP A 16 -10.60 18.39 3.89
C TRP A 16 -10.28 19.30 5.09
N ILE A 17 -10.70 20.57 5.05
CA ILE A 17 -10.57 21.48 6.22
C ILE A 17 -11.25 20.86 7.44
N TRP A 18 -12.49 20.37 7.30
CA TRP A 18 -13.20 19.75 8.41
C TRP A 18 -12.54 18.46 8.89
N ALA A 19 -12.01 17.64 7.99
CA ALA A 19 -11.28 16.42 8.35
C ALA A 19 -10.00 16.74 9.16
N LEU A 20 -9.23 17.74 8.73
CA LEU A 20 -8.05 18.20 9.46
C LEU A 20 -8.39 18.88 10.78
N PHE A 21 -9.46 19.68 10.81
CA PHE A 21 -9.94 20.28 12.05
C PHE A 21 -10.36 19.21 13.07
N LEU A 22 -11.08 18.18 12.61
CA LEU A 22 -11.42 17.02 13.43
C LEU A 22 -10.15 16.31 13.92
N GLY A 23 -9.17 16.10 13.04
CA GLY A 23 -7.89 15.50 13.42
C GLY A 23 -7.12 16.31 14.47
N ALA A 24 -7.05 17.63 14.31
CA ALA A 24 -6.43 18.52 15.28
C ALA A 24 -7.14 18.48 16.64
N LYS A 25 -8.48 18.46 16.63
CA LYS A 25 -9.29 18.34 17.85
C LYS A 25 -9.08 17.00 18.54
N LEU A 26 -8.99 15.91 17.79
CA LEU A 26 -8.72 14.58 18.33
C LEU A 26 -7.33 14.49 18.94
N LEU A 27 -6.29 14.97 18.23
CA LEU A 27 -4.92 14.98 18.75
C LEU A 27 -4.79 15.86 20.01
N GLN A 28 -5.44 17.04 20.02
CA GLN A 28 -5.49 17.91 21.19
C GLN A 28 -6.12 17.19 22.39
N ALA A 29 -7.22 16.48 22.18
CA ALA A 29 -7.95 15.82 23.24
C ALA A 29 -7.21 14.55 23.75
N LEU A 30 -6.54 13.80 22.86
CA LEU A 30 -5.64 12.70 23.23
C LEU A 30 -4.46 13.16 24.10
N GLY A 31 -3.97 14.38 23.90
CA GLY A 31 -2.90 14.96 24.73
C GLY A 31 -3.37 15.43 26.12
N GLN A 32 -4.69 15.58 26.33
CA GLN A 32 -5.27 16.12 27.56
C GLN A 32 -5.95 15.06 28.44
N ASP A 33 -6.48 13.98 27.86
CA ASP A 33 -7.19 12.92 28.59
C ASP A 33 -6.32 11.68 28.82
N SER A 34 -5.96 11.41 30.08
CA SER A 34 -5.20 10.21 30.45
C SER A 34 -6.06 8.95 30.60
N TYR A 35 -7.38 9.04 30.77
CA TYR A 35 -8.27 7.89 31.01
C TYR A 35 -9.73 8.21 30.62
N GLY A 36 -10.21 7.75 29.45
CA GLY A 36 -11.65 7.39 29.32
C GLY A 36 -12.50 7.84 28.12
N THR A 37 -11.99 8.53 27.09
CA THR A 37 -12.88 9.20 26.09
C THR A 37 -12.88 8.63 24.67
N ALA A 38 -12.33 7.42 24.45
CA ALA A 38 -12.28 6.80 23.11
C ALA A 38 -13.66 6.67 22.43
N GLN A 39 -14.72 6.38 23.22
CA GLN A 39 -16.09 6.23 22.72
C GLN A 39 -16.65 7.53 22.10
N GLY A 40 -16.29 8.69 22.68
CA GLY A 40 -16.75 10.00 22.19
C GLY A 40 -16.12 10.34 20.84
N TYR A 41 -14.85 10.00 20.65
CA TYR A 41 -14.11 10.21 19.41
C TYR A 41 -14.62 9.34 18.26
N ILE A 42 -14.91 8.07 18.54
CA ILE A 42 -15.55 7.17 17.56
C ILE A 42 -16.89 7.76 17.10
N GLY A 43 -17.71 8.27 18.02
CA GLY A 43 -18.96 8.93 17.69
C GLY A 43 -18.80 10.15 16.77
N TRP A 44 -17.75 10.96 16.97
CA TRP A 44 -17.45 12.10 16.09
C TRP A 44 -17.00 11.66 14.70
N ILE A 45 -16.15 10.63 14.62
CA ILE A 45 -15.69 10.04 13.34
C ILE A 45 -16.89 9.50 12.55
N ASP A 46 -17.78 8.74 13.20
CA ASP A 46 -18.97 8.16 12.54
C ASP A 46 -19.95 9.24 12.07
N GLN A 47 -20.17 10.29 12.86
CA GLN A 47 -21.00 11.42 12.44
C GLN A 47 -20.40 12.15 11.24
N PHE A 48 -19.08 12.32 11.22
CA PHE A 48 -18.40 12.95 10.10
C PHE A 48 -18.46 12.08 8.85
N GLU A 49 -18.25 10.77 8.95
CA GLU A 49 -18.40 9.83 7.83
C GLU A 49 -19.83 9.88 7.25
N LYS A 50 -20.87 9.87 8.12
CA LYS A 50 -22.26 10.00 7.66
C LYS A 50 -22.49 11.27 6.87
N LYS A 51 -21.99 12.42 7.36
CA LYS A 51 -22.07 13.71 6.64
C LYS A 51 -21.32 13.65 5.32
N LEU A 52 -20.13 13.05 5.32
CA LEU A 52 -19.28 12.91 4.14
C LEU A 52 -19.99 12.14 3.01
N ASN A 53 -20.65 11.04 3.37
CA ASN A 53 -21.36 10.17 2.43
C ASN A 53 -22.70 10.78 1.99
N SER A 54 -23.40 11.49 2.86
CA SER A 54 -24.69 12.12 2.52
C SER A 54 -24.58 13.25 1.48
N ALA A 55 -23.40 13.85 1.37
CA ALA A 55 -23.12 14.95 0.44
C ALA A 55 -22.61 14.48 -0.93
N PHE A 56 -22.40 13.17 -1.13
CA PHE A 56 -21.78 12.64 -2.34
C PHE A 56 -22.83 12.24 -3.38
N SER A 57 -22.77 12.88 -4.56
CA SER A 57 -23.62 12.56 -5.70
C SER A 57 -23.22 11.23 -6.34
N SER A 58 -24.13 10.59 -7.07
CA SER A 58 -23.84 9.36 -7.83
C SER A 58 -22.82 9.57 -8.96
N ASN A 59 -22.66 10.82 -9.45
CA ASN A 59 -21.66 11.20 -10.45
C ASN A 59 -21.01 12.54 -10.06
N PRO A 60 -20.06 12.53 -9.11
CA PRO A 60 -19.39 13.74 -8.67
C PRO A 60 -18.37 14.21 -9.72
N PRO A 61 -18.12 15.52 -9.84
CA PRO A 61 -16.95 16.05 -10.52
C PRO A 61 -15.65 15.40 -10.02
N LEU A 62 -14.63 15.33 -10.89
CA LEU A 62 -13.35 14.72 -10.56
C LEU A 62 -12.71 15.33 -9.29
N GLU A 63 -12.75 16.66 -9.18
CA GLU A 63 -12.25 17.39 -8.00
C GLU A 63 -13.01 17.02 -6.72
N ASP A 64 -14.32 16.80 -6.81
CA ASP A 64 -15.12 16.38 -5.68
C ASP A 64 -14.80 14.94 -5.24
N THR A 65 -14.43 14.08 -6.17
CA THR A 65 -13.96 12.72 -5.88
C THR A 65 -12.59 12.74 -5.21
N ARG A 66 -11.67 13.60 -5.68
CA ARG A 66 -10.36 13.82 -5.05
C ARG A 66 -10.49 14.26 -3.61
N ASP A 67 -11.35 15.25 -3.36
CA ASP A 67 -11.63 15.79 -2.02
C ASP A 67 -12.29 14.75 -1.10
N HIS A 68 -13.17 13.93 -1.67
CA HIS A 68 -13.85 12.88 -0.92
C HIS A 68 -12.88 11.75 -0.53
N LEU A 69 -12.09 11.23 -1.47
CA LEU A 69 -11.04 10.24 -1.18
C LEU A 69 -10.09 10.76 -0.10
N SER A 70 -9.64 11.99 -0.30
CA SER A 70 -8.81 12.75 0.62
C SER A 70 -9.38 12.74 2.06
N ALA A 71 -10.64 13.10 2.25
CA ALA A 71 -11.28 13.09 3.56
C ALA A 71 -11.53 11.67 4.12
N GLN A 72 -11.81 10.67 3.27
CA GLN A 72 -11.92 9.26 3.69
C GLN A 72 -10.59 8.75 4.24
N LEU A 73 -9.47 9.10 3.59
CA LEU A 73 -8.14 8.74 4.04
C LEU A 73 -7.78 9.41 5.38
N GLU A 74 -8.18 10.66 5.61
CA GLU A 74 -8.01 11.27 6.94
C GLU A 74 -8.83 10.56 8.02
N LEU A 75 -10.09 10.25 7.74
CA LEU A 75 -10.93 9.52 8.69
C LEU A 75 -10.38 8.14 9.03
N MET A 76 -9.87 7.44 8.03
CA MET A 76 -9.25 6.14 8.17
C MET A 76 -8.01 6.23 9.08
N TYR A 77 -7.14 7.22 8.86
CA TYR A 77 -5.98 7.47 9.71
C TYR A 77 -6.39 7.79 11.16
N LEU A 78 -7.37 8.66 11.35
CA LEU A 78 -7.89 8.98 12.69
C LEU A 78 -8.52 7.76 13.38
N THR A 79 -9.17 6.88 12.62
CA THR A 79 -9.74 5.64 13.14
C THR A 79 -8.64 4.69 13.62
N PHE A 80 -7.54 4.56 12.87
CA PHE A 80 -6.37 3.80 13.32
C PHE A 80 -5.77 4.34 14.61
N LEU A 81 -5.74 5.65 14.80
CA LEU A 81 -5.19 6.27 16.00
C LEU A 81 -6.10 6.15 17.24
N THR A 82 -7.43 6.14 17.05
CA THR A 82 -8.37 6.36 18.16
C THR A 82 -9.26 5.15 18.50
N ALA A 83 -9.45 4.22 17.56
CA ALA A 83 -10.35 3.10 17.72
C ALA A 83 -9.59 1.78 17.71
N ASP A 84 -9.30 1.27 16.52
CA ASP A 84 -8.60 0.00 16.28
C ASP A 84 -8.26 -0.12 14.78
N ILE A 85 -7.43 -1.10 14.42
CA ILE A 85 -7.03 -1.41 13.05
C ILE A 85 -8.17 -1.97 12.20
N ALA A 86 -9.06 -2.78 12.78
CA ALA A 86 -10.20 -3.36 12.04
C ALA A 86 -11.17 -2.32 11.44
N PRO A 87 -11.73 -1.36 12.22
CA PRO A 87 -12.61 -0.33 11.65
C PRO A 87 -11.85 0.61 10.71
N GLY A 88 -10.56 0.87 10.93
CA GLY A 88 -9.73 1.63 9.99
C GLY A 88 -9.60 0.92 8.64
N TYR A 89 -9.35 -0.40 8.64
CA TYR A 89 -9.28 -1.19 7.40
C TYR A 89 -10.61 -1.21 6.63
N ILE A 90 -11.75 -1.32 7.32
CA ILE A 90 -13.08 -1.21 6.68
C ILE A 90 -13.23 0.15 5.99
N ARG A 91 -12.72 1.23 6.58
CA ARG A 91 -12.75 2.56 5.93
C ARG A 91 -11.84 2.64 4.73
N LEU A 92 -10.67 2.01 4.78
CA LEU A 92 -9.77 1.92 3.63
C LEU A 92 -10.42 1.16 2.46
N GLN A 93 -11.12 0.06 2.75
CA GLN A 93 -11.93 -0.66 1.76
C GLN A 93 -12.98 0.22 1.09
N LYS A 94 -13.68 1.06 1.87
CA LYS A 94 -14.66 2.02 1.31
C LYS A 94 -14.03 3.14 0.49
N ALA A 95 -12.74 3.41 0.65
CA ALA A 95 -12.01 4.41 -0.12
C ALA A 95 -11.50 3.87 -1.47
N ALA A 96 -11.33 2.54 -1.59
CA ALA A 96 -10.78 1.90 -2.78
C ALA A 96 -11.54 2.21 -4.08
N PRO A 97 -12.88 2.23 -4.13
CA PRO A 97 -13.60 2.57 -5.35
C PRO A 97 -13.30 3.99 -5.87
N ASN A 98 -13.15 4.97 -4.96
CA ASN A 98 -12.81 6.34 -5.34
C ASN A 98 -11.38 6.45 -5.83
N PHE A 99 -10.45 5.71 -5.21
CA PHE A 99 -9.08 5.59 -5.70
C PHE A 99 -9.05 5.02 -7.13
N LEU A 100 -9.73 3.89 -7.35
CA LEU A 100 -9.79 3.25 -8.67
C LEU A 100 -10.46 4.14 -9.72
N HIS A 101 -11.51 4.89 -9.34
CA HIS A 101 -12.14 5.86 -10.24
C HIS A 101 -11.14 6.95 -10.67
N LEU A 102 -10.38 7.51 -9.74
CA LEU A 102 -9.36 8.53 -10.05
C LEU A 102 -8.22 7.97 -10.91
N VAL A 103 -7.80 6.72 -10.68
CA VAL A 103 -6.80 6.05 -11.53
C VAL A 103 -7.36 5.82 -12.94
N ALA A 104 -8.60 5.34 -13.06
CA ALA A 104 -9.24 5.07 -14.35
C ALA A 104 -9.41 6.34 -15.22
N THR A 105 -9.49 7.53 -14.60
CA THR A 105 -9.55 8.81 -15.33
C THR A 105 -8.23 9.20 -16.00
N ASP A 106 -7.14 8.50 -15.71
CA ASP A 106 -5.80 8.81 -16.21
C ASP A 106 -5.13 7.54 -16.78
N PRO A 107 -5.16 7.36 -18.12
CA PRO A 107 -4.59 6.17 -18.77
C PRO A 107 -3.10 5.93 -18.50
N THR A 108 -2.37 6.94 -18.01
CA THR A 108 -0.96 6.79 -17.68
C THR A 108 -0.73 6.02 -16.38
N LEU A 109 -1.76 5.92 -15.53
CA LEU A 109 -1.66 5.36 -14.17
C LEU A 109 -1.94 3.85 -14.09
N TYR A 110 -2.38 3.23 -15.17
CA TYR A 110 -2.60 1.79 -15.24
C TYR A 110 -1.90 1.22 -16.48
N SER A 111 -1.62 -0.07 -16.43
CA SER A 111 -1.06 -0.82 -17.54
C SER A 111 -1.87 -2.11 -17.71
N GLU A 112 -1.95 -2.60 -18.94
CA GLU A 112 -2.56 -3.89 -19.27
C GLU A 112 -1.44 -4.88 -19.60
N HIS A 113 -1.45 -6.03 -18.94
CA HIS A 113 -0.51 -7.11 -19.23
C HIS A 113 -0.98 -7.90 -20.47
N PRO A 114 -0.09 -8.56 -21.24
CA PRO A 114 -0.45 -9.35 -22.43
C PRO A 114 -1.55 -10.41 -22.26
N ASP A 115 -1.87 -10.80 -21.03
CA ASP A 115 -2.95 -11.74 -20.67
C ASP A 115 -4.31 -11.04 -20.43
N GLY A 116 -4.40 -9.73 -20.65
CA GLY A 116 -5.61 -8.91 -20.53
C GLY A 116 -5.91 -8.42 -19.10
N ASN A 117 -4.99 -8.62 -18.16
CA ASN A 117 -5.16 -8.15 -16.78
C ASN A 117 -4.75 -6.68 -16.65
N LEU A 118 -5.63 -5.87 -16.05
CA LEU A 118 -5.40 -4.45 -15.80
C LEU A 118 -4.90 -4.24 -14.36
N PHE A 119 -3.82 -3.50 -14.20
CA PHE A 119 -3.24 -3.21 -12.88
C PHE A 119 -2.83 -1.74 -12.78
N VAL A 120 -2.78 -1.24 -11.54
CA VAL A 120 -2.39 0.14 -11.26
C VAL A 120 -0.87 0.23 -11.24
N SER A 121 -0.25 1.03 -12.10
CA SER A 121 1.21 1.21 -12.10
C SER A 121 1.62 1.98 -10.85
N LEU A 122 2.27 1.28 -9.92
CA LEU A 122 2.75 1.82 -8.66
C LEU A 122 3.79 2.94 -8.85
N PRO A 123 4.88 2.76 -9.63
CA PRO A 123 5.87 3.83 -9.81
C PRO A 123 5.28 5.09 -10.48
N ARG A 124 4.37 4.94 -11.44
CA ARG A 124 3.70 6.09 -12.08
C ARG A 124 2.73 6.80 -11.12
N THR A 125 1.96 6.04 -10.35
CA THR A 125 1.04 6.57 -9.33
C THR A 125 1.80 7.32 -8.23
N LEU A 126 3.00 6.87 -7.87
CA LEU A 126 3.86 7.54 -6.91
C LEU A 126 4.53 8.81 -7.46
N SER A 127 4.71 8.89 -8.78
CA SER A 127 5.35 10.02 -9.46
C SER A 127 4.39 11.19 -9.74
N VAL A 128 3.08 10.94 -9.90
CA VAL A 128 2.11 12.02 -10.16
C VAL A 128 1.94 12.95 -8.95
N PRO A 129 1.72 14.27 -9.13
CA PRO A 129 1.54 15.23 -8.03
C PRO A 129 0.15 15.15 -7.36
N ARG A 130 -0.37 13.94 -7.17
CA ARG A 130 -1.69 13.64 -6.58
C ARG A 130 -1.54 12.97 -5.21
N ASN A 131 -1.48 13.78 -4.17
CA ASN A 131 -1.18 13.32 -2.80
C ASN A 131 -2.20 12.30 -2.26
N GLU A 132 -3.46 12.36 -2.70
CA GLU A 132 -4.51 11.43 -2.32
C GLU A 132 -4.24 10.00 -2.85
N LEU A 133 -3.72 9.87 -4.07
CA LEU A 133 -3.37 8.56 -4.64
C LEU A 133 -2.15 7.98 -3.93
N LYS A 134 -1.14 8.82 -3.72
CA LYS A 134 0.08 8.49 -2.97
C LYS A 134 -0.25 8.00 -1.55
N ARG A 135 -1.14 8.69 -0.85
CA ARG A 135 -1.59 8.31 0.50
C ARG A 135 -2.38 7.01 0.49
N PHE A 136 -3.31 6.84 -0.44
CA PHE A 136 -4.07 5.59 -0.53
C PHE A 136 -3.13 4.39 -0.71
N LEU A 137 -2.19 4.48 -1.64
CA LEU A 137 -1.21 3.42 -1.93
C LEU A 137 -0.35 3.09 -0.70
N MET A 138 0.12 4.12 0.00
CA MET A 138 0.85 3.95 1.25
C MET A 138 0.01 3.21 2.29
N TYR A 139 -1.23 3.64 2.51
CA TYR A 139 -2.12 2.99 3.49
C TYR A 139 -2.48 1.57 3.09
N ASP A 140 -2.74 1.28 1.82
CA ASP A 140 -3.00 -0.08 1.33
C ASP A 140 -1.79 -0.99 1.57
N THR A 141 -0.59 -0.50 1.23
CA THR A 141 0.66 -1.23 1.41
C THR A 141 0.95 -1.52 2.89
N VAL A 142 0.85 -0.51 3.76
CA VAL A 142 1.13 -0.65 5.19
C VAL A 142 0.06 -1.50 5.87
N THR A 143 -1.21 -1.34 5.52
CA THR A 143 -2.28 -2.11 6.13
C THR A 143 -2.19 -3.58 5.73
N ALA A 144 -1.85 -3.88 4.46
CA ALA A 144 -1.58 -5.24 3.99
C ALA A 144 -0.39 -5.88 4.72
N LEU A 145 0.69 -5.11 4.95
CA LEU A 145 1.84 -5.56 5.75
C LEU A 145 1.41 -5.90 7.20
N VAL A 146 0.75 -4.96 7.88
CA VAL A 146 0.43 -5.08 9.32
C VAL A 146 -0.62 -6.16 9.59
N LEU A 147 -1.66 -6.23 8.76
CA LEU A 147 -2.74 -7.21 8.93
C LEU A 147 -2.44 -8.55 8.27
N GLY A 148 -1.40 -8.62 7.43
CA GLY A 148 -1.09 -9.80 6.64
C GLY A 148 -2.18 -10.18 5.63
N VAL A 149 -3.03 -9.24 5.23
CA VAL A 149 -4.09 -9.39 4.22
C VAL A 149 -3.58 -9.01 2.83
N PRO A 150 -4.21 -9.48 1.75
CA PRO A 150 -3.92 -8.99 0.41
C PRO A 150 -4.15 -7.48 0.29
N PRO A 151 -3.35 -6.76 -0.52
CA PRO A 151 -3.64 -5.37 -0.86
C PRO A 151 -5.00 -5.27 -1.56
N LEU A 152 -5.68 -4.14 -1.37
CA LEU A 152 -7.00 -3.89 -1.97
C LEU A 152 -6.93 -3.67 -3.47
N VAL A 153 -5.76 -3.27 -3.97
CA VAL A 153 -5.52 -3.00 -5.38
C VAL A 153 -4.35 -3.85 -5.87
N GLU A 154 -4.48 -4.39 -7.07
CA GLU A 154 -3.38 -5.06 -7.76
C GLU A 154 -2.45 -4.03 -8.40
N TYR A 155 -1.18 -4.06 -7.99
CA TYR A 155 -0.18 -3.08 -8.39
C TYR A 155 0.81 -3.66 -9.40
N GLY A 156 1.14 -2.85 -10.39
CA GLY A 156 2.25 -3.03 -11.32
C GLY A 156 3.52 -2.38 -10.81
N TYR A 157 4.65 -3.05 -11.01
CA TYR A 157 5.96 -2.56 -10.60
C TYR A 157 6.87 -2.23 -11.79
N ASP A 158 6.28 -2.17 -12.99
CA ASP A 158 6.95 -1.82 -14.23
C ASP A 158 7.26 -0.31 -14.28
N GLY A 159 8.54 0.01 -14.46
CA GLY A 159 9.01 1.36 -14.72
C GLY A 159 9.75 2.03 -13.55
N GLU A 160 10.42 3.12 -13.87
CA GLU A 160 11.20 3.90 -12.92
C GLU A 160 10.30 4.93 -12.23
N CYS A 161 10.51 5.13 -10.92
CA CYS A 161 9.87 6.20 -10.18
C CYS A 161 10.78 7.42 -10.15
N ASP A 162 10.25 8.60 -10.46
CA ASP A 162 11.03 9.83 -10.31
C ASP A 162 11.18 10.15 -8.82
N LEU A 163 12.37 9.87 -8.30
CA LEU A 163 12.76 10.15 -6.93
C LEU A 163 12.75 11.67 -6.65
N ALA A 164 12.82 12.55 -7.65
CA ALA A 164 12.76 14.00 -7.37
C ALA A 164 11.38 14.50 -6.90
N SER A 165 10.32 13.68 -6.98
CA SER A 165 8.93 14.07 -6.70
C SER A 165 8.45 13.84 -5.24
N HIS A 166 9.38 13.72 -4.29
CA HIS A 166 9.22 13.22 -2.90
C HIS A 166 8.36 14.05 -1.91
N GLY A 167 7.09 14.30 -2.24
CA GLY A 167 6.12 14.82 -1.27
C GLY A 167 5.69 13.82 -0.18
N LEU A 168 5.90 12.52 -0.37
CA LEU A 168 5.51 11.46 0.57
C LEU A 168 6.47 11.29 1.74
N GLU A 169 7.77 11.46 1.49
CA GLU A 169 8.81 11.28 2.51
C GLU A 169 8.61 12.26 3.68
N TRP A 170 8.03 13.42 3.39
CA TRP A 170 7.73 14.48 4.36
C TRP A 170 6.58 14.17 5.33
N ILE A 171 5.58 13.38 4.93
CA ILE A 171 4.36 13.20 5.76
C ILE A 171 4.50 12.02 6.72
N HIS A 172 5.20 10.96 6.31
CA HIS A 172 5.31 9.72 7.10
C HIS A 172 6.75 9.32 7.44
N GLY A 173 7.75 10.11 7.03
CA GLY A 173 9.16 9.77 7.22
C GLY A 173 9.55 8.45 6.54
N THR A 174 8.73 7.94 5.62
CA THR A 174 8.90 6.59 5.07
C THR A 174 9.57 6.68 3.70
N PRO A 175 10.74 6.04 3.51
CA PRO A 175 11.43 6.02 2.23
C PRO A 175 10.64 5.24 1.18
N LEU A 176 10.45 5.84 0.00
CA LEU A 176 9.62 5.28 -1.07
C LEU A 176 10.10 3.91 -1.54
N THR A 177 11.43 3.74 -1.67
CA THR A 177 12.07 2.48 -2.06
C THR A 177 11.68 1.33 -1.15
N LEU A 178 11.53 1.60 0.15
CA LEU A 178 11.16 0.59 1.13
C LEU A 178 9.67 0.23 1.03
N VAL A 179 8.81 1.22 0.78
CA VAL A 179 7.37 0.99 0.49
C VAL A 179 7.19 0.14 -0.76
N GLN A 180 7.97 0.41 -1.81
CA GLN A 180 7.95 -0.39 -3.05
C GLN A 180 8.32 -1.85 -2.79
N ALA A 181 9.39 -2.10 -2.02
CA ALA A 181 9.78 -3.45 -1.64
C ALA A 181 8.67 -4.16 -0.85
N VAL A 182 8.11 -3.50 0.18
CA VAL A 182 7.00 -4.06 0.98
C VAL A 182 5.77 -4.34 0.10
N ALA A 183 5.42 -3.45 -0.82
CA ALA A 183 4.31 -3.64 -1.73
C ALA A 183 4.52 -4.87 -2.63
N GLN A 184 5.72 -5.07 -3.18
CA GLN A 184 6.02 -6.27 -3.97
C GLN A 184 5.89 -7.56 -3.15
N VAL A 185 6.37 -7.56 -1.89
CA VAL A 185 6.20 -8.70 -0.99
C VAL A 185 4.72 -8.97 -0.70
N ASN A 186 3.91 -7.93 -0.49
CA ASN A 186 2.46 -8.08 -0.35
C ASN A 186 1.84 -8.75 -1.59
N SER A 187 2.29 -8.35 -2.78
CA SER A 187 1.85 -8.93 -4.05
C SER A 187 2.27 -10.40 -4.20
N TRP A 188 3.49 -10.80 -3.79
CA TRP A 188 3.87 -12.22 -3.75
C TRP A 188 2.92 -13.03 -2.87
N ARG A 189 2.64 -12.52 -1.66
CA ARG A 189 1.77 -13.21 -0.70
C ARG A 189 0.32 -13.31 -1.16
N ALA A 190 -0.14 -12.35 -1.95
CA ALA A 190 -1.46 -12.35 -2.57
C ALA A 190 -1.56 -13.27 -3.81
N GLY A 191 -0.45 -13.83 -4.29
CA GLY A 191 -0.41 -14.61 -5.52
C GLY A 191 -0.63 -13.74 -6.77
N SER A 192 -0.02 -12.55 -6.79
CA SER A 192 -0.11 -11.59 -7.89
C SER A 192 0.21 -12.23 -9.24
N ARG A 193 -0.47 -11.74 -10.28
CA ARG A 193 -0.31 -12.17 -11.67
C ARG A 193 0.69 -11.32 -12.44
N VAL A 194 1.16 -10.25 -11.81
CA VAL A 194 2.13 -9.32 -12.40
C VAL A 194 3.54 -9.88 -12.24
N PRO A 195 4.46 -9.65 -13.19
CA PRO A 195 5.88 -9.91 -12.99
C PRO A 195 6.42 -9.14 -11.78
N LEU A 196 7.08 -9.84 -10.87
CA LEU A 196 7.67 -9.27 -9.65
C LEU A 196 9.18 -9.51 -9.67
N ASP A 197 9.92 -8.64 -8.99
CA ASP A 197 11.34 -8.87 -8.76
C ASP A 197 11.52 -10.18 -7.96
N ASP A 198 12.71 -10.77 -7.95
CA ASP A 198 13.02 -11.85 -7.01
C ASP A 198 13.38 -11.30 -5.62
N TRP A 199 13.41 -12.19 -4.63
CA TRP A 199 13.68 -11.79 -3.25
C TRP A 199 15.11 -11.26 -3.05
N GLU A 200 16.09 -11.73 -3.83
CA GLU A 200 17.49 -11.29 -3.77
C GLU A 200 17.64 -9.86 -4.33
N THR A 201 16.90 -9.55 -5.39
CA THR A 201 16.83 -8.23 -6.00
C THR A 201 16.16 -7.23 -5.05
N LEU A 202 15.06 -7.61 -4.40
CA LEU A 202 14.42 -6.75 -3.39
C LEU A 202 15.31 -6.55 -2.17
N GLU A 203 15.94 -7.61 -1.67
CA GLU A 203 16.90 -7.53 -0.56
C GLU A 203 18.06 -6.59 -0.92
N GLY A 204 18.69 -6.79 -2.08
CA GLY A 204 19.78 -5.96 -2.58
C GLY A 204 19.36 -4.49 -2.69
N ARG A 205 18.15 -4.20 -3.19
CA ARG A 205 17.59 -2.84 -3.27
C ARG A 205 17.39 -2.22 -1.88
N VAL A 206 16.91 -2.98 -0.91
CA VAL A 206 16.71 -2.50 0.48
C VAL A 206 18.04 -2.30 1.20
N LEU A 207 19.04 -3.14 0.94
CA LEU A 207 20.39 -3.02 1.52
C LEU A 207 21.20 -1.87 0.90
N ALA A 208 21.03 -1.62 -0.39
CA ALA A 208 21.65 -0.51 -1.10
C ALA A 208 20.95 0.84 -0.86
N TRP A 209 19.78 0.85 -0.23
CA TRP A 209 19.11 2.09 0.14
C TRP A 209 19.91 2.80 1.23
N GLU A 210 20.17 4.08 1.01
CA GLU A 210 20.78 4.98 1.98
C GLU A 210 19.81 6.14 2.29
N PRO A 211 19.80 6.65 3.53
CA PRO A 211 19.09 7.88 3.87
C PRO A 211 19.56 9.02 2.97
N GLY A 212 18.62 9.71 2.31
CA GLY A 212 18.94 10.88 1.51
C GLY A 212 19.56 12.01 2.36
N PRO A 213 20.36 12.91 1.77
CA PRO A 213 20.95 14.02 2.50
C PRO A 213 19.83 14.90 3.08
N ILE A 214 19.76 14.94 4.42
CA ILE A 214 18.87 15.84 5.15
C ILE A 214 19.37 17.25 4.83
N VAL A 215 18.66 17.98 3.98
CA VAL A 215 18.92 19.40 3.79
C VAL A 215 18.67 20.06 5.15
N PRO A 216 19.68 20.65 5.80
CA PRO A 216 19.44 21.38 7.03
C PRO A 216 18.61 22.61 6.64
N ASP A 217 17.31 22.58 6.93
CA ASP A 217 16.61 23.84 7.17
C ASP A 217 17.32 24.45 8.37
N ASP A 218 17.79 25.70 8.25
CA ASP A 218 18.61 26.45 9.23
C ASP A 218 17.98 26.56 10.64
N GLU A 219 16.82 25.95 10.88
CA GLU A 219 16.07 25.95 12.13
C GLU A 219 15.74 24.54 12.69
N GLU A 220 16.09 23.44 12.02
CA GLU A 220 15.78 22.08 12.50
C GLU A 220 16.82 21.60 13.52
N SER A 221 16.48 21.78 14.80
CA SER A 221 17.20 21.21 15.95
C SER A 221 17.66 19.77 15.67
N GLY A 222 18.94 19.46 15.95
CA GLY A 222 19.56 18.15 15.66
C GLY A 222 18.85 16.92 16.25
N THR A 223 17.84 17.09 17.10
CA THR A 223 16.96 16.01 17.58
C THR A 223 15.96 15.54 16.51
N GLY A 224 15.47 16.43 15.63
CA GLY A 224 14.50 16.09 14.58
C GLY A 224 15.07 15.18 13.49
N SER A 225 16.32 15.43 13.11
CA SER A 225 17.04 14.61 12.14
C SER A 225 17.32 13.19 12.63
N VAL A 226 17.67 13.03 13.92
CA VAL A 226 17.91 11.71 14.53
C VAL A 226 16.63 10.88 14.60
N ALA A 227 15.50 11.47 15.01
CA ALA A 227 14.22 10.77 15.08
C ALA A 227 13.76 10.30 13.69
N ARG A 228 13.90 11.15 12.66
CA ARG A 228 13.56 10.80 11.27
C ARG A 228 14.45 9.68 10.75
N LEU A 229 15.75 9.74 10.99
CA LEU A 229 16.68 8.67 10.61
C LEU A 229 16.30 7.33 11.27
N ALA A 230 15.96 7.36 12.57
CA ALA A 230 15.52 6.17 13.29
C ALA A 230 14.24 5.56 12.69
N VAL A 231 13.27 6.39 12.28
CA VAL A 231 12.06 5.93 11.58
C VAL A 231 12.41 5.29 10.24
N GLN A 232 13.27 5.93 9.45
CA GLN A 232 13.68 5.40 8.14
C GLN A 232 14.44 4.07 8.27
N GLU A 233 15.38 3.97 9.22
CA GLU A 233 16.06 2.71 9.51
C GLU A 233 15.09 1.64 10.02
N SER A 234 14.10 2.00 10.84
CA SER A 234 13.07 1.06 11.28
C SER A 234 12.29 0.48 10.10
N TRP A 235 11.98 1.30 9.10
CA TRP A 235 11.39 0.83 7.84
C TRP A 235 12.30 -0.12 7.08
N ARG A 236 13.62 0.15 7.04
CA ARG A 236 14.58 -0.72 6.36
C ARG A 236 14.60 -2.11 6.99
N HIS A 237 14.67 -2.16 8.32
CA HIS A 237 14.63 -3.42 9.06
C HIS A 237 13.29 -4.15 8.89
N ALA A 238 12.15 -3.43 8.96
CA ALA A 238 10.83 -4.01 8.76
C ALA A 238 10.69 -4.64 7.36
N ALA A 239 11.18 -3.97 6.32
CA ALA A 239 11.18 -4.50 4.95
C ALA A 239 12.03 -5.78 4.83
N LEU A 240 13.25 -5.80 5.38
CA LEU A 240 14.12 -6.99 5.36
C LEU A 240 13.48 -8.18 6.07
N ILE A 241 12.97 -7.96 7.29
CA ILE A 241 12.27 -9.00 8.05
C ILE A 241 11.10 -9.55 7.21
N TYR A 242 10.34 -8.69 6.56
CA TYR A 242 9.21 -9.10 5.76
C TYR A 242 9.59 -9.91 4.52
N ILE A 243 10.64 -9.50 3.80
CA ILE A 243 11.21 -10.26 2.67
C ILE A 243 11.59 -11.68 3.13
N TYR A 244 12.31 -11.81 4.25
CA TYR A 244 12.72 -13.13 4.75
C TYR A 244 11.55 -13.98 5.23
N MET A 245 10.53 -13.39 5.86
CA MET A 245 9.33 -14.11 6.25
C MET A 245 8.59 -14.67 5.02
N ALA A 246 8.44 -13.87 3.97
CA ALA A 246 7.78 -14.29 2.74
C ALA A 246 8.57 -15.39 2.00
N ARG A 247 9.91 -15.28 1.95
CA ARG A 247 10.79 -16.31 1.37
C ARG A 247 10.61 -17.68 2.02
N ASN A 248 10.60 -17.72 3.36
CA ASN A 248 10.51 -18.99 4.09
C ASN A 248 9.15 -19.68 3.89
N VAL A 249 8.07 -18.90 3.85
CA VAL A 249 6.72 -19.41 3.55
C VAL A 249 6.63 -19.93 2.12
N TRP A 250 7.20 -19.21 1.15
CA TRP A 250 7.21 -19.65 -0.25
C TRP A 250 8.02 -20.94 -0.46
N SER A 251 9.18 -21.04 0.19
CA SER A 251 10.04 -22.22 0.14
C SER A 251 9.35 -23.46 0.73
N PHE A 252 8.54 -23.26 1.78
CA PHE A 252 7.74 -24.33 2.37
C PHE A 252 6.59 -24.77 1.45
N ILE A 253 5.83 -23.83 0.88
CA ILE A 253 4.69 -24.13 -0.01
C ILE A 253 5.17 -24.81 -1.30
N SER A 254 6.24 -24.31 -1.92
CA SER A 254 6.83 -24.90 -3.12
C SER A 254 7.41 -26.30 -2.85
N GLY A 255 8.09 -26.49 -1.74
CA GLY A 255 8.56 -27.81 -1.30
C GLY A 255 7.41 -28.81 -1.10
N PHE A 256 6.30 -28.36 -0.51
CA PHE A 256 5.11 -29.19 -0.31
C PHE A 256 4.42 -29.53 -1.64
N ALA A 257 4.28 -28.56 -2.55
CA ALA A 257 3.71 -28.78 -3.87
C ALA A 257 4.54 -29.78 -4.70
N CYS A 258 5.86 -29.68 -4.70
CA CYS A 258 6.76 -30.64 -5.35
C CYS A 258 6.65 -32.05 -4.73
N ALA A 259 6.50 -32.15 -3.41
CA ALA A 259 6.33 -33.43 -2.72
C ALA A 259 4.97 -34.10 -3.06
N VAL A 260 3.90 -33.31 -3.18
CA VAL A 260 2.56 -33.81 -3.55
C VAL A 260 2.51 -34.27 -5.01
N VAL A 261 3.14 -33.55 -5.93
CA VAL A 261 3.26 -33.96 -7.34
C VAL A 261 4.10 -35.24 -7.46
N SER A 262 5.21 -35.34 -6.73
CA SER A 262 6.06 -36.55 -6.74
C SER A 262 5.37 -37.78 -6.13
N SER A 263 4.48 -37.58 -5.15
CA SER A 263 3.70 -38.66 -4.53
C SER A 263 2.61 -39.20 -5.46
N THR A 264 1.98 -38.33 -6.25
CA THR A 264 0.93 -38.71 -7.22
C THR A 264 1.46 -39.38 -8.48
N ASP A 265 2.74 -39.17 -8.83
CA ASP A 265 3.39 -39.81 -9.99
C ASP A 265 3.93 -41.22 -9.71
N SER A 266 3.86 -41.69 -8.45
CA SER A 266 4.33 -43.03 -8.06
C SER A 266 3.47 -44.19 -8.61
N SER A 267 2.36 -43.91 -9.31
CA SER A 267 1.54 -44.91 -9.99
C SER A 267 1.82 -45.05 -11.50
N ALA A 268 2.72 -44.26 -12.10
CA ALA A 268 3.07 -44.36 -13.51
C ALA A 268 4.58 -44.57 -13.71
N ARG A 269 5.05 -45.82 -13.58
CA ARG A 269 6.38 -46.20 -14.09
C ARG A 269 6.37 -46.17 -15.62
N GLY A 270 6.61 -45.00 -16.20
CA GLY A 270 7.08 -44.83 -17.57
C GLY A 270 8.44 -44.15 -17.54
N ASN A 271 9.46 -44.78 -18.12
CA ASN A 271 10.82 -44.23 -18.22
C ASN A 271 10.81 -42.87 -18.94
N CYS A 272 10.95 -41.77 -18.20
CA CYS A 272 11.33 -40.47 -18.75
C CYS A 272 12.84 -40.31 -18.63
N SER A 273 13.56 -40.66 -19.69
CA SER A 273 14.93 -40.20 -19.93
C SER A 273 14.93 -38.66 -20.04
N GLN A 274 15.73 -38.00 -19.20
CA GLN A 274 15.93 -36.56 -19.22
C GLN A 274 16.49 -36.09 -20.57
N PRO A 275 15.97 -34.99 -21.15
CA PRO A 275 16.79 -34.03 -21.82
C PRO A 275 17.12 -32.88 -20.87
N ALA A 276 18.40 -32.52 -20.84
CA ALA A 276 18.88 -31.25 -20.33
C ALA A 276 18.24 -30.09 -21.13
N ASP A 277 18.18 -28.91 -20.50
CA ASP A 277 17.88 -27.60 -21.08
C ASP A 277 16.41 -27.18 -21.21
N TRP A 278 15.79 -26.71 -20.11
CA TRP A 278 14.76 -25.64 -20.14
C TRP A 278 14.75 -24.84 -18.82
N TYR A 279 15.66 -23.86 -18.68
CA TYR A 279 15.46 -22.70 -17.80
C TYR A 279 14.77 -21.62 -18.63
N THR A 280 13.44 -21.59 -18.66
CA THR A 280 12.58 -20.42 -18.99
C THR A 280 11.14 -20.89 -19.24
N SER A 281 10.41 -21.23 -18.18
CA SER A 281 8.93 -21.20 -18.20
C SER A 281 8.39 -21.32 -16.79
N VAL A 282 7.67 -20.29 -16.35
CA VAL A 282 6.84 -20.29 -15.14
C VAL A 282 5.86 -21.47 -15.21
N PRO A 283 5.77 -22.36 -14.21
CA PRO A 283 4.76 -23.41 -14.23
C PRO A 283 3.36 -22.80 -13.99
N PRO A 284 2.33 -23.19 -14.75
CA PRO A 284 0.98 -22.73 -14.51
C PRO A 284 0.47 -23.31 -13.18
N LEU A 285 -0.17 -22.47 -12.39
CA LEU A 285 -0.91 -22.85 -11.18
C LEU A 285 -1.86 -24.01 -11.51
N CYS A 286 -1.62 -25.17 -10.90
CA CYS A 286 -2.54 -26.31 -10.92
C CYS A 286 -3.85 -25.92 -10.23
N TYR A 287 -4.86 -25.56 -11.01
CA TYR A 287 -6.24 -25.49 -10.53
C TYR A 287 -6.83 -26.90 -10.53
N CYS A 288 -6.96 -27.52 -9.36
CA CYS A 288 -7.78 -28.72 -9.19
C CYS A 288 -9.27 -28.35 -9.37
N ARG A 289 -9.78 -28.53 -10.59
CA ARG A 289 -11.21 -28.43 -10.90
C ARG A 289 -11.89 -29.74 -10.50
N CYS A 290 -12.51 -29.78 -9.32
CA CYS A 290 -13.42 -30.88 -8.97
C CYS A 290 -14.63 -30.83 -9.92
N ARG A 291 -14.67 -31.76 -10.89
CA ARG A 291 -15.86 -32.03 -11.70
C ARG A 291 -16.74 -32.98 -10.89
N SER A 292 -17.89 -32.50 -10.43
CA SER A 292 -18.96 -33.35 -9.91
C SER A 292 -19.65 -34.01 -11.11
N GLU A 293 -19.59 -35.33 -11.21
CA GLU A 293 -20.44 -36.10 -12.11
C GLU A 293 -21.76 -36.42 -11.40
N VAL A 294 -22.88 -36.14 -12.09
CA VAL A 294 -24.13 -36.90 -12.02
C VAL A 294 -24.34 -37.49 -13.40
#